data_AF-A0A3B5MXY1-F1
#
_entry.id   AF-A0A3B5MXY1-F1
#
_cell.length_a   1.000
_cell.length_b   1.000
_cell.length_c   1.000
_cell.angle_alpha   90.00
_cell.angle_beta   90.00
_cell.angle_gamma   90.00
#
_symmetry.space_group_name_H-M   'P 1'
#
loop_
_entity.id
_entity.type
_entity.pdbx_description
1 polymer ?
#
loop_
_entity_poly.entity_id
_entity_poly.type
_entity_poly.pdbx_seq_one_letter_code
_entity_poly.pdbx_strand_id
1 'polypeptide(L)'
;MAELALCEPVELYNLLNQTRTVPRLAEINYLCLIDAQETHHFLTGHIITARHAGDGTFYLPDAVKLDTMQNVVIYDSTTSSLEEESGRAIDCARELGKSYYRPIQILAGGYRLFSAIYPFLRTEKTLYTIWELESLRLYPLEVIPGLLYMGDLKHSQGSLWNLKIRAIVNQFELANVSKSFMSSFSVFVNAIVNFQGSRVLIVSREGTSRCSAVVLAFLIHYFRYTLEESWSYIIKCKPTMRPNTGFLQQLCEWEVLTIGKTDTDLSKPPFL
;
A
#
# COMPACT_ATOMS: atom_id res chain seq x y z
N MET A 1 -10.60 -24.68 -1.26
CA MET A 1 -11.21 -23.63 -0.43
C MET A 1 -10.13 -22.63 -0.12
N ALA A 2 -10.37 -21.36 -0.42
CA ALA A 2 -9.44 -20.27 -0.17
C ALA A 2 -9.12 -20.14 1.32
N GLU A 3 -7.87 -19.85 1.65
CA GLU A 3 -7.47 -19.40 2.99
C GLU A 3 -8.01 -17.99 3.24
N LEU A 4 -8.41 -17.69 4.47
CA LEU A 4 -8.84 -16.35 4.87
C LEU A 4 -7.70 -15.64 5.61
N ALA A 5 -7.42 -14.41 5.24
CA ALA A 5 -6.42 -13.56 5.89
C ALA A 5 -7.04 -12.20 6.26
N LEU A 6 -6.57 -11.57 7.33
CA LEU A 6 -6.92 -10.16 7.60
C LEU A 6 -6.08 -9.23 6.74
N CYS A 7 -6.68 -8.11 6.37
CA CYS A 7 -6.04 -7.02 5.64
C CYS A 7 -6.30 -5.74 6.41
N GLU A 8 -5.22 -5.07 6.81
CA GLU A 8 -5.30 -3.81 7.53
C GLU A 8 -5.75 -2.67 6.60
N PRO A 9 -6.41 -1.61 7.10
CA PRO A 9 -6.83 -0.47 6.27
C PRO A 9 -5.71 0.14 5.42
N VAL A 10 -4.48 0.18 5.95
CA VAL A 10 -3.30 0.68 5.23
C VAL A 10 -2.88 -0.23 4.07
N GLU A 11 -3.10 -1.54 4.19
CA GLU A 11 -2.78 -2.50 3.13
C GLU A 11 -3.76 -2.32 1.97
N LEU A 12 -5.06 -2.21 2.24
CA LEU A 12 -6.05 -1.89 1.20
C LEU A 12 -5.81 -0.50 0.60
N TYR A 13 -5.47 0.50 1.41
CA TYR A 13 -5.10 1.82 0.92
C TYR A 13 -3.93 1.74 -0.08
N ASN A 14 -2.88 0.99 0.26
CA ASN A 14 -1.74 0.81 -0.62
C ASN A 14 -2.11 0.02 -1.88
N LEU A 15 -2.97 -0.99 -1.79
CA LEU A 15 -3.48 -1.74 -2.96
C LEU A 15 -4.24 -0.82 -3.93
N LEU A 16 -5.09 0.08 -3.42
CA LEU A 16 -5.84 1.04 -4.23
C LEU A 16 -4.93 2.06 -4.93
N ASN A 17 -3.77 2.35 -4.37
CA ASN A 17 -2.86 3.40 -4.84
C ASN A 17 -1.61 2.87 -5.58
N GLN A 18 -1.57 1.59 -5.94
CA GLN A 18 -0.45 1.06 -6.75
C GLN A 18 -0.48 1.60 -8.18
N THR A 19 0.71 1.90 -8.69
CA THR A 19 0.91 2.41 -10.05
C THR A 19 2.04 1.65 -10.77
N ARG A 20 1.89 1.46 -12.08
CA ARG A 20 2.98 1.12 -13.01
C ARG A 20 3.19 2.28 -13.99
N THR A 21 2.77 2.10 -15.25
CA THR A 21 2.64 3.20 -16.21
C THR A 21 1.36 4.00 -15.95
N VAL A 22 0.30 3.28 -15.57
CA VAL A 22 -1.04 3.77 -15.20
C VAL A 22 -1.45 3.13 -13.86
N PRO A 23 -2.52 3.61 -13.20
CA PRO A 23 -3.09 2.96 -12.02
C PRO A 23 -3.34 1.47 -12.22
N ARG A 24 -2.90 0.63 -11.28
CA ARG A 24 -3.10 -0.83 -11.39
C ARG A 24 -4.56 -1.24 -11.28
N LEU A 25 -5.44 -0.37 -10.77
CA LEU A 25 -6.89 -0.58 -10.75
C LEU A 25 -7.50 -0.77 -12.14
N ALA A 26 -6.84 -0.31 -13.21
CA ALA A 26 -7.25 -0.58 -14.58
C ALA A 26 -6.90 -2.00 -15.06
N GLU A 27 -5.99 -2.70 -14.38
CA GLU A 27 -5.65 -4.09 -14.70
C GLU A 27 -6.80 -5.02 -14.26
N ILE A 28 -7.41 -5.72 -15.21
CA ILE A 28 -8.61 -6.57 -15.01
C ILE A 28 -8.40 -7.64 -13.92
N ASN A 29 -7.16 -8.10 -13.73
CA ASN A 29 -6.80 -9.19 -12.83
C ASN A 29 -6.02 -8.73 -11.58
N TYR A 30 -6.00 -7.43 -11.26
CA TYR A 30 -5.19 -6.91 -10.15
C TYR A 30 -5.91 -6.93 -8.80
N LEU A 31 -7.05 -6.26 -8.67
CA LEU A 31 -7.78 -6.14 -7.41
C LEU A 31 -9.28 -6.33 -7.65
N CYS A 32 -9.86 -7.30 -6.95
CA CYS A 32 -11.30 -7.41 -6.80
C CYS A 32 -11.68 -6.99 -5.37
N LEU A 33 -12.23 -5.78 -5.25
CA LEU A 33 -12.73 -5.26 -3.99
C LEU A 33 -14.25 -5.49 -3.92
N ILE A 34 -14.69 -6.20 -2.89
CA ILE A 34 -16.08 -6.65 -2.74
C ILE A 34 -16.68 -6.02 -1.48
N ASP A 35 -17.77 -5.30 -1.67
CA ASP A 35 -18.62 -4.81 -0.60
C ASP A 35 -19.68 -5.90 -0.31
N ALA A 36 -19.56 -6.53 0.86
CA ALA A 36 -20.48 -7.53 1.35
C ALA A 36 -21.59 -6.94 2.23
N GLN A 37 -21.72 -5.61 2.36
CA GLN A 37 -22.84 -4.98 3.07
C GLN A 37 -24.17 -5.21 2.33
N GLU A 38 -25.27 -4.73 2.90
CA GLU A 38 -26.56 -4.71 2.21
C GLU A 38 -26.61 -3.64 1.12
N THR A 39 -27.43 -3.86 0.09
CA THR A 39 -27.55 -2.95 -1.06
C THR A 39 -27.74 -1.49 -0.65
N HIS A 40 -28.58 -1.22 0.35
CA HIS A 40 -28.87 0.14 0.77
C HIS A 40 -27.64 0.86 1.35
N HIS A 41 -26.78 0.17 2.10
CA HIS A 41 -25.53 0.73 2.61
C HIS A 41 -24.54 0.99 1.47
N PHE A 42 -24.39 0.05 0.55
CA PHE A 42 -23.52 0.21 -0.63
C PHE A 42 -23.89 1.46 -1.46
N LEU A 43 -25.18 1.70 -1.66
CA LEU A 43 -25.68 2.86 -2.42
C LEU A 43 -25.46 4.19 -1.70
N THR A 44 -25.43 4.22 -0.36
CA THR A 44 -25.11 5.44 0.40
C THR A 44 -23.63 5.82 0.35
N GLY A 45 -22.77 4.87 0.01
CA GLY A 45 -21.35 5.09 -0.19
C GLY A 45 -20.54 3.84 0.13
N HIS A 46 -19.54 3.59 -0.70
CA HIS A 46 -18.65 2.44 -0.62
C HIS A 46 -17.21 2.87 -0.95
N ILE A 47 -16.26 1.97 -0.75
CA ILE A 47 -14.85 2.22 -1.11
C ILE A 47 -14.73 2.26 -2.63
N ILE A 48 -13.92 3.18 -3.16
CA ILE A 48 -13.70 3.34 -4.60
C ILE A 48 -13.43 1.99 -5.29
N THR A 49 -14.04 1.78 -6.46
CA THR A 49 -13.95 0.56 -7.27
C THR A 49 -14.55 -0.71 -6.66
N ALA A 50 -15.13 -0.65 -5.47
CA ALA A 50 -15.78 -1.81 -4.85
C ALA A 50 -17.02 -2.25 -5.63
N ARG A 51 -17.28 -3.56 -5.61
CA ARG A 51 -18.44 -4.20 -6.22
C ARG A 51 -19.31 -4.81 -5.14
N HIS A 52 -20.62 -4.58 -5.23
CA HIS A 52 -21.57 -5.16 -4.29
C HIS A 52 -21.75 -6.66 -4.52
N ALA A 53 -21.71 -7.46 -3.45
CA ALA A 53 -21.88 -8.92 -3.51
C ALA A 53 -23.34 -9.38 -3.66
N GLY A 54 -24.32 -8.47 -3.61
CA GLY A 54 -25.74 -8.83 -3.68
C GLY A 54 -26.32 -9.26 -2.34
N ASP A 55 -27.63 -9.08 -2.19
CA ASP A 55 -28.34 -9.50 -0.98
C ASP A 55 -28.70 -11.00 -1.11
N GLY A 56 -28.05 -11.87 -0.33
CA GLY A 56 -28.35 -13.31 -0.31
C GLY A 56 -27.11 -14.16 -0.60
N THR A 57 -27.13 -14.92 -1.70
CA THR A 57 -26.13 -15.96 -2.03
C THR A 57 -24.77 -15.43 -2.51
N PHE A 58 -24.48 -14.15 -2.30
CA PHE A 58 -23.23 -13.48 -2.70
C PHE A 58 -22.80 -13.78 -4.15
N TYR A 59 -23.38 -13.09 -5.13
CA TYR A 59 -23.04 -13.26 -6.54
C TYR A 59 -22.22 -12.08 -7.05
N LEU A 60 -21.22 -12.38 -7.89
CA LEU A 60 -20.48 -11.38 -8.65
C LEU A 60 -20.95 -11.38 -10.10
N PRO A 61 -20.89 -10.25 -10.81
CA PRO A 61 -21.17 -10.22 -12.25
C PRO A 61 -20.26 -11.18 -13.03
N ASP A 62 -20.78 -11.83 -14.07
CA ASP A 62 -20.05 -12.81 -14.91
C ASP A 62 -18.70 -12.31 -15.47
N ALA A 63 -18.56 -10.99 -15.61
CA ALA A 63 -17.31 -10.36 -16.04
C ALA A 63 -16.16 -10.54 -15.03
N VAL A 64 -16.44 -10.90 -13.78
CA VAL A 64 -15.44 -11.06 -12.71
C VAL A 64 -14.99 -12.51 -12.63
N LYS A 65 -13.80 -12.80 -13.14
CA LYS A 65 -13.15 -14.11 -12.97
C LYS A 65 -12.26 -14.11 -11.73
N LEU A 66 -12.84 -14.44 -10.57
CA LEU A 66 -12.12 -14.48 -9.29
C LEU A 66 -10.82 -15.29 -9.37
N ASP A 67 -10.82 -16.43 -10.05
CA ASP A 67 -9.66 -17.32 -10.20
C ASP A 67 -8.42 -16.65 -10.82
N THR A 68 -8.62 -15.55 -11.55
CA THR A 68 -7.53 -14.79 -12.17
C THR A 68 -7.00 -13.65 -11.31
N MET A 69 -7.72 -13.28 -10.24
CA MET A 69 -7.41 -12.10 -9.44
C MET A 69 -6.13 -12.27 -8.64
N GLN A 70 -5.28 -11.25 -8.67
CA GLN A 70 -4.07 -11.14 -7.85
C GLN A 70 -4.42 -10.89 -6.39
N ASN A 71 -5.38 -9.99 -6.14
CA ASN A 71 -5.85 -9.63 -4.80
C ASN A 71 -7.37 -9.67 -4.78
N VAL A 72 -7.96 -10.32 -3.77
CA VAL A 72 -9.40 -10.30 -3.50
C VAL A 72 -9.57 -9.80 -2.08
N VAL A 73 -10.18 -8.62 -1.92
CA VAL A 73 -10.46 -8.01 -0.62
C VAL A 73 -11.97 -7.91 -0.45
N ILE A 74 -12.48 -8.44 0.65
CA ILE A 74 -13.90 -8.41 1.01
C ILE A 74 -14.04 -7.62 2.30
N TYR A 75 -15.05 -6.77 2.37
CA TYR A 75 -15.36 -6.01 3.57
C TYR A 75 -16.86 -5.93 3.79
N ASP A 76 -17.26 -5.83 5.05
CA ASP A 76 -18.60 -5.44 5.45
C ASP A 76 -18.52 -4.12 6.24
N SER A 77 -19.45 -3.86 7.15
CA SER A 77 -19.46 -2.61 7.91
C SER A 77 -18.41 -2.58 9.04
N THR A 78 -18.08 -3.72 9.68
CA THR A 78 -17.40 -3.73 10.99
C THR A 78 -16.47 -4.93 11.28
N THR A 79 -16.49 -6.01 10.51
CA THR A 79 -15.74 -7.24 10.83
C THR A 79 -14.27 -6.92 11.09
N SER A 80 -13.74 -7.40 12.21
CA SER A 80 -12.39 -7.04 12.67
C SER A 80 -11.50 -8.25 12.98
N SER A 81 -12.10 -9.42 13.21
CA SER A 81 -11.39 -10.67 13.46
C SER A 81 -11.93 -11.81 12.60
N LEU A 82 -11.08 -12.80 12.31
CA LEU A 82 -11.47 -14.05 11.64
C LEU A 82 -12.09 -15.06 12.61
N GLU A 83 -11.97 -14.83 13.91
CA GLU A 83 -12.57 -15.67 14.96
C GLU A 83 -14.07 -15.42 15.13
N GLU A 84 -14.59 -14.34 14.53
CA GLU A 84 -16.01 -14.03 14.55
C GLU A 84 -16.80 -15.12 13.77
N GLU A 85 -17.72 -15.80 14.46
CA GLU A 85 -18.48 -16.91 13.86
C GLU A 85 -19.45 -16.42 12.77
N SER A 86 -19.91 -15.17 12.86
CA SER A 86 -20.93 -14.59 11.98
C SER A 86 -20.57 -13.16 11.56
N GLY A 87 -20.24 -13.00 10.28
CA GLY A 87 -20.01 -11.70 9.64
C GLY A 87 -20.27 -11.82 8.15
N ARG A 88 -21.00 -10.86 7.56
CA ARG A 88 -21.36 -10.93 6.13
C ARG A 88 -20.12 -10.99 5.23
N ALA A 89 -19.02 -10.34 5.61
CA ALA A 89 -17.76 -10.46 4.88
C ALA A 89 -17.18 -11.88 4.92
N ILE A 90 -17.25 -12.55 6.07
CA ILE A 90 -16.75 -13.92 6.26
C ILE A 90 -17.63 -14.91 5.49
N ASP A 91 -18.95 -14.75 5.57
CA ASP A 91 -19.90 -15.62 4.85
C ASP A 91 -19.75 -15.45 3.33
N CYS A 92 -19.60 -14.21 2.86
CA CYS A 92 -19.27 -13.90 1.48
C CYS A 92 -17.94 -14.55 1.05
N ALA A 93 -16.91 -14.46 1.88
CA ALA A 93 -15.60 -15.07 1.61
C ALA A 93 -15.67 -16.60 1.57
N ARG A 94 -16.46 -17.24 2.45
CA ARG A 94 -16.66 -18.70 2.46
C ARG A 94 -17.39 -19.17 1.21
N GLU A 95 -18.41 -18.43 0.76
CA GLU A 95 -19.16 -18.75 -0.46
C GLU A 95 -18.33 -18.56 -1.72
N LEU A 96 -17.70 -17.40 -1.90
CA LEU A 96 -16.85 -17.11 -3.05
C LEU A 96 -15.54 -17.94 -3.05
N GLY A 97 -15.06 -18.30 -1.86
CA GLY A 97 -13.84 -19.08 -1.63
C GLY A 97 -13.97 -20.58 -1.94
N LYS A 98 -15.16 -21.08 -2.29
CA LYS A 98 -15.35 -22.49 -2.68
C LYS A 98 -14.56 -22.86 -3.94
N SER A 99 -14.54 -21.96 -4.92
CA SER A 99 -13.88 -22.16 -6.22
C SER A 99 -12.50 -21.50 -6.33
N TYR A 100 -12.15 -20.63 -5.37
CA TYR A 100 -10.91 -19.86 -5.36
C TYR A 100 -9.82 -20.55 -4.52
N TYR A 101 -8.55 -20.46 -4.98
CA TYR A 101 -7.41 -21.16 -4.38
C TYR A 101 -6.35 -20.24 -3.74
N ARG A 102 -6.48 -18.91 -3.90
CA ARG A 102 -5.57 -17.95 -3.26
C ARG A 102 -6.21 -17.37 -1.99
N PRO A 103 -5.44 -16.71 -1.11
CA PRO A 103 -5.99 -16.12 0.09
C PRO A 103 -7.02 -15.03 -0.24
N ILE A 104 -8.17 -15.07 0.41
CA ILE A 104 -9.14 -13.98 0.41
C ILE A 104 -8.84 -13.11 1.63
N GLN A 105 -8.69 -11.81 1.38
CA GLN A 105 -8.39 -10.83 2.41
C GLN A 105 -9.69 -10.22 2.95
N ILE A 106 -9.86 -10.21 4.26
CA ILE A 106 -10.97 -9.53 4.94
C ILE A 106 -10.46 -8.23 5.53
N LEU A 107 -11.10 -7.11 5.16
CA LEU A 107 -10.71 -5.79 5.64
C LEU A 107 -11.01 -5.65 7.13
N ALA A 108 -9.98 -5.52 7.95
CA ALA A 108 -10.10 -5.33 9.39
C ALA A 108 -10.80 -4.00 9.72
N GLY A 109 -11.85 -4.08 10.55
CA GLY A 109 -12.71 -2.96 10.93
C GLY A 109 -13.71 -2.52 9.86
N GLY A 110 -13.75 -3.21 8.72
CA GLY A 110 -14.69 -3.01 7.63
C GLY A 110 -14.72 -1.58 7.06
N TYR A 111 -15.84 -1.25 6.42
CA TYR A 111 -16.08 0.04 5.79
C TYR A 111 -16.03 1.20 6.78
N ARG A 112 -16.53 1.02 8.01
CA ARG A 112 -16.58 2.09 9.02
C ARG A 112 -15.19 2.56 9.43
N LEU A 113 -14.27 1.63 9.70
CA LEU A 113 -12.90 2.00 10.06
C LEU A 113 -12.18 2.61 8.86
N PHE A 114 -12.27 1.98 7.68
CA PHE A 114 -11.59 2.46 6.48
C PHE A 114 -12.05 3.86 6.08
N SER A 115 -13.36 4.11 6.07
CA SER A 115 -13.93 5.43 5.73
C SER A 115 -13.63 6.51 6.77
N ALA A 116 -13.40 6.14 8.03
CA ALA A 116 -12.94 7.07 9.06
C ALA A 116 -11.49 7.51 8.84
N ILE A 117 -10.62 6.60 8.40
CA ILE A 117 -9.19 6.88 8.15
C ILE A 117 -8.99 7.55 6.79
N TYR A 118 -9.67 7.06 5.76
CA TYR A 118 -9.54 7.49 4.35
C TYR A 118 -10.87 7.95 3.74
N PRO A 119 -11.51 9.01 4.27
CA PRO A 119 -12.83 9.47 3.81
C PRO A 119 -12.87 9.89 2.33
N PHE A 120 -11.71 10.29 1.78
CA PHE A 120 -11.56 10.72 0.39
C PHE A 120 -11.51 9.55 -0.61
N LEU A 121 -11.49 8.30 -0.16
CA LEU A 121 -11.62 7.10 -1.00
C LEU A 121 -13.05 6.52 -1.00
N ARG A 122 -14.00 7.23 -0.38
CA ARG A 122 -15.43 6.91 -0.48
C ARG A 122 -16.00 7.44 -1.80
N THR A 123 -16.90 6.67 -2.40
CA THR A 123 -17.68 7.07 -3.56
C THR A 123 -19.09 6.50 -3.52
N GLU A 124 -19.99 7.07 -4.32
CA GLU A 124 -21.31 6.52 -4.63
C GLU A 124 -21.35 5.94 -6.05
N LYS A 125 -20.23 6.04 -6.79
CA LYS A 125 -20.11 5.58 -8.18
C LYS A 125 -19.85 4.07 -8.23
N THR A 126 -20.84 3.34 -8.73
CA THR A 126 -20.84 1.87 -8.76
C THR A 126 -20.08 1.25 -9.93
N LEU A 127 -19.91 1.97 -11.04
CA LEU A 127 -19.29 1.46 -12.26
C LEU A 127 -18.25 2.44 -12.79
N TYR A 128 -17.12 1.90 -13.23
CA TYR A 128 -16.03 2.66 -13.84
C TYR A 128 -15.76 2.13 -15.25
N THR A 129 -15.51 3.04 -16.18
CA THR A 129 -14.92 2.67 -17.47
C THR A 129 -13.41 2.46 -17.34
N ILE A 130 -12.80 1.73 -18.27
CA ILE A 130 -11.34 1.51 -18.29
C ILE A 130 -10.60 2.85 -18.33
N TRP A 131 -11.04 3.78 -19.18
CA TRP A 131 -10.47 5.13 -19.30
C TRP A 131 -10.49 5.90 -17.98
N GLU A 132 -11.59 5.80 -17.22
CA GLU A 132 -11.68 6.43 -15.91
C GLU A 132 -10.71 5.82 -14.91
N LEU A 133 -10.54 4.49 -14.91
CA LEU A 133 -9.57 3.79 -14.06
C LEU A 133 -8.13 4.17 -14.40
N GLU A 134 -7.78 4.26 -15.69
CA GLU A 134 -6.45 4.67 -16.15
C GLU A 134 -6.14 6.14 -15.83
N SER A 135 -7.19 6.97 -15.72
CA SER A 135 -7.07 8.40 -15.42
C SER A 135 -7.19 8.75 -13.93
N LEU A 136 -7.30 7.74 -13.06
CA LEU A 136 -7.41 7.98 -11.62
C LEU A 136 -6.16 8.70 -11.09
N ARG A 137 -6.39 9.76 -10.32
CA ARG A 137 -5.33 10.44 -9.56
C ARG A 137 -5.14 9.70 -8.25
N LEU A 138 -4.08 8.91 -8.19
CA LEU A 138 -3.73 8.13 -7.00
C LEU A 138 -2.96 8.97 -5.97
N TYR A 139 -2.93 8.45 -4.75
CA TYR A 139 -2.19 9.02 -3.64
C TYR A 139 -0.84 8.31 -3.45
N PRO A 140 0.15 8.97 -2.81
CA PRO A 140 1.35 8.29 -2.34
C PRO A 140 1.06 7.04 -1.51
N LEU A 141 1.95 6.06 -1.56
CA LEU A 141 1.85 4.87 -0.74
C LEU A 141 2.22 5.19 0.71
N GLU A 142 1.52 4.60 1.66
CA GLU A 142 1.75 4.78 3.09
C GLU A 142 2.66 3.67 3.60
N VAL A 143 3.90 4.03 3.95
CA VAL A 143 4.92 3.09 4.42
C VAL A 143 4.83 2.91 5.93
N ILE A 144 4.66 4.01 6.66
CA ILE A 144 4.40 3.98 8.10
C ILE A 144 3.08 4.69 8.34
N PRO A 145 2.05 3.99 8.84
CA PRO A 145 0.72 4.54 9.06
C PRO A 145 0.77 5.88 9.82
N GLY A 146 0.16 6.91 9.24
CA GLY A 146 0.03 8.24 9.81
C GLY A 146 1.32 9.05 9.90
N LEU A 147 2.45 8.54 9.37
CA LEU A 147 3.77 9.19 9.52
C LEU A 147 4.51 9.36 8.19
N LEU A 148 4.74 8.28 7.45
CA LEU A 148 5.65 8.26 6.30
C LEU A 148 4.97 7.76 5.03
N TYR A 149 4.99 8.59 4.00
CA TYR A 149 4.47 8.30 2.68
C TYR A 149 5.58 8.31 1.63
N MET A 150 5.48 7.45 0.62
CA MET A 150 6.42 7.33 -0.49
C MET A 150 5.69 7.49 -1.82
N GLY A 151 6.21 8.36 -2.69
CA GLY A 151 5.61 8.62 -3.99
C GLY A 151 6.61 9.02 -5.07
N ASP A 152 6.05 9.36 -6.22
CA ASP A 152 6.75 9.99 -7.34
C ASP A 152 6.44 11.50 -7.40
N LEU A 153 6.96 12.18 -8.43
CA LEU A 153 6.72 13.62 -8.62
C LEU A 153 5.31 13.99 -9.03
N LYS A 154 4.57 13.09 -9.65
CA LYS A 154 3.16 13.36 -9.99
C LYS A 154 2.36 13.54 -8.70
N HIS A 155 2.70 12.76 -7.68
CA HIS A 155 2.08 12.89 -6.37
C HIS A 155 2.41 14.21 -5.66
N SER A 156 3.60 14.79 -5.88
CA SER A 156 3.97 16.06 -5.24
C SER A 156 3.08 17.24 -5.69
N GLN A 157 2.43 17.12 -6.85
CA GLN A 157 1.53 18.12 -7.42
C GLN A 157 0.04 17.77 -7.22
N GLY A 158 -0.26 16.66 -6.54
CA GLY A 158 -1.61 16.15 -6.34
C GLY A 158 -2.34 16.73 -5.12
N SER A 159 -3.52 16.19 -4.83
CA SER A 159 -4.37 16.57 -3.69
C SER A 159 -3.83 16.04 -2.35
N LEU A 160 -2.62 16.44 -1.97
CA LEU A 160 -1.93 15.99 -0.74
C LEU A 160 -2.61 16.45 0.56
N TRP A 161 -3.51 17.45 0.48
CA TRP A 161 -4.27 17.97 1.61
C TRP A 161 -5.18 16.91 2.24
N ASN A 162 -5.71 15.96 1.45
CA ASN A 162 -6.50 14.82 1.95
C ASN A 162 -5.70 13.96 2.93
N LEU A 163 -4.40 13.81 2.66
CA LEU A 163 -3.49 13.07 3.51
C LEU A 163 -2.91 13.92 4.64
N LYS A 164 -3.22 15.22 4.73
CA LYS A 164 -2.66 16.12 5.77
C LYS A 164 -1.13 16.08 5.84
N ILE A 165 -0.47 15.87 4.69
CA ILE A 165 1.00 15.90 4.57
C ILE A 165 1.48 17.33 4.81
N ARG A 166 2.48 17.50 5.67
CA ARG A 166 3.03 18.82 6.04
C ARG A 166 4.44 19.07 5.52
N ALA A 167 5.17 18.01 5.19
CA ALA A 167 6.53 18.11 4.68
C ALA A 167 6.69 17.21 3.45
N ILE A 168 7.32 17.75 2.42
CA ILE A 168 7.69 17.01 1.21
C ILE A 168 9.21 17.06 1.11
N VAL A 169 9.84 15.89 1.09
CA VAL A 169 11.29 15.74 0.94
C VAL A 169 11.57 15.20 -0.46
N ASN A 170 12.14 16.06 -1.30
CA ASN A 170 12.46 15.73 -2.68
C ASN A 170 13.87 15.16 -2.79
N GLN A 171 14.01 13.91 -3.23
CA GLN A 171 15.30 13.22 -3.40
C GLN A 171 15.84 13.34 -4.83
N PHE A 172 15.87 14.55 -5.38
CA PHE A 172 16.39 14.78 -6.74
C PHE A 172 17.92 14.81 -6.80
N GLU A 173 18.56 15.35 -5.78
CA GLU A 173 19.99 15.71 -5.80
C GLU A 173 20.90 14.66 -5.16
N LEU A 174 20.37 13.47 -4.87
CA LEU A 174 21.19 12.30 -4.55
C LEU A 174 22.02 11.89 -5.77
N ALA A 175 23.12 12.61 -6.01
CA ALA A 175 24.21 12.15 -6.85
C ALA A 175 24.86 10.94 -6.16
N ASN A 176 25.36 9.98 -6.95
CA ASN A 176 25.96 8.70 -6.52
C ASN A 176 27.17 8.80 -5.55
N VAL A 177 27.46 9.97 -4.99
CA VAL A 177 28.57 10.21 -4.06
C VAL A 177 28.09 9.92 -2.63
N SER A 178 28.79 9.05 -1.92
CA SER A 178 28.48 8.63 -0.53
C SER A 178 28.22 9.80 0.44
N LYS A 179 28.90 10.95 0.26
CA LYS A 179 28.65 12.18 1.04
C LYS A 179 27.24 12.77 0.84
N SER A 180 26.67 12.62 -0.36
CA SER A 180 25.32 13.12 -0.68
C SER A 180 24.23 12.28 -0.01
N PHE A 181 24.44 10.96 0.08
CA PHE A 181 23.49 10.03 0.71
C PHE A 181 23.33 10.32 2.20
N MET A 182 24.43 10.40 2.94
CA MET A 182 24.44 10.69 4.38
C MET A 182 23.83 12.06 4.71
N SER A 183 24.15 13.08 3.89
CA SER A 183 23.57 14.42 4.05
C SER A 183 22.05 14.38 3.83
N SER A 184 21.57 13.76 2.75
CA SER A 184 20.14 13.67 2.45
C SER A 184 19.37 12.82 3.47
N PHE A 185 20.01 11.77 4.00
CA PHE A 185 19.49 10.97 5.10
C PHE A 185 19.32 11.81 6.36
N SER A 186 20.34 12.60 6.73
CA SER A 186 20.27 13.49 7.90
C SER A 186 19.16 14.54 7.76
N VAL A 187 18.96 15.10 6.55
CA VAL A 187 17.86 16.03 6.26
C VAL A 187 16.51 15.34 6.40
N PHE A 188 16.38 14.11 5.91
CA PHE A 188 15.15 13.33 6.02
C PHE A 188 14.81 12.94 7.46
N VAL A 189 15.79 12.45 8.23
CA VAL A 189 15.61 12.16 9.65
C VAL A 189 15.25 13.42 10.42
N ASN A 190 15.97 14.52 10.17
CA ASN A 190 15.64 15.81 10.77
C ASN A 190 14.23 16.26 10.41
N ALA A 191 13.75 16.03 9.19
CA ALA A 191 12.36 16.31 8.86
C ALA A 191 11.41 15.47 9.74
N ILE A 192 11.55 14.16 9.79
CA ILE A 192 10.67 13.30 10.61
C ILE A 192 10.71 13.69 12.09
N VAL A 193 11.89 13.94 12.64
CA VAL A 193 12.09 14.29 14.05
C VAL A 193 11.59 15.71 14.36
N ASN A 194 11.94 16.71 13.55
CA ASN A 194 11.57 18.10 13.80
C ASN A 194 10.09 18.38 13.58
N PHE A 195 9.43 17.61 12.70
CA PHE A 195 8.01 17.81 12.42
C PHE A 195 7.07 17.14 13.46
N GLN A 196 7.59 16.66 14.61
CA GLN A 196 6.80 16.21 15.79
C GLN A 196 5.60 15.31 15.44
N GLY A 197 5.82 14.29 14.60
CA GLY A 197 4.73 13.37 14.20
C GLY A 197 3.82 13.90 13.09
N SER A 198 4.22 14.95 12.37
CA SER A 198 3.55 15.33 11.13
C SER A 198 3.82 14.32 10.02
N ARG A 199 2.86 14.20 9.10
CA ARG A 199 2.93 13.32 7.92
C ARG A 199 3.95 13.85 6.92
N VAL A 200 4.96 13.04 6.61
CA VAL A 200 6.05 13.34 5.68
C VAL A 200 5.88 12.52 4.40
N LEU A 201 6.00 13.19 3.26
CA LEU A 201 6.06 12.55 1.95
C LEU A 201 7.50 12.62 1.41
N ILE A 202 8.06 11.45 1.09
CA ILE A 202 9.31 11.37 0.33
C ILE A 202 9.02 11.07 -1.13
N VAL A 203 9.58 11.87 -2.03
CA VAL A 203 9.43 11.68 -3.47
C VAL A 203 10.77 11.60 -4.18
N SER A 204 10.80 10.81 -5.24
CA SER A 204 11.84 10.86 -6.26
C SER A 204 11.19 10.87 -7.64
N ARG A 205 11.99 11.00 -8.72
CA ARG A 205 11.46 11.10 -10.09
C ARG A 205 10.44 10.01 -10.44
N GLU A 206 10.77 8.76 -10.15
CA GLU A 206 9.93 7.59 -10.44
C GLU A 206 9.40 6.91 -9.17
N GLY A 207 9.84 7.37 -8.00
CA GLY A 207 9.45 6.75 -6.74
C GLY A 207 10.09 5.37 -6.48
N THR A 208 10.96 4.83 -7.34
CA THR A 208 11.39 3.41 -7.26
C THR A 208 12.74 3.17 -6.56
N SER A 209 13.71 4.07 -6.74
CA SER A 209 15.11 3.83 -6.34
C SER A 209 15.57 4.76 -5.22
N ARG A 210 15.73 6.07 -5.48
CA ARG A 210 16.28 7.05 -4.52
C ARG A 210 15.47 7.21 -3.24
N CYS A 211 14.17 7.43 -3.35
CA CYS A 211 13.31 7.56 -2.17
C CYS A 211 13.22 6.24 -1.40
N SER A 212 13.20 5.10 -2.10
CA SER A 212 13.23 3.77 -1.48
C SER A 212 14.50 3.56 -0.67
N ALA A 213 15.67 3.95 -1.20
CA ALA A 213 16.94 3.84 -0.49
C ALA A 213 16.95 4.67 0.80
N VAL A 214 16.44 5.90 0.77
CA VAL A 214 16.36 6.75 1.97
C VAL A 214 15.40 6.16 3.01
N VAL A 215 14.29 5.58 2.59
CA VAL A 215 13.35 4.92 3.52
C VAL A 215 13.94 3.63 4.09
N LEU A 216 14.66 2.83 3.30
CA LEU A 216 15.41 1.67 3.82
C LEU A 216 16.42 2.10 4.88
N ALA A 217 17.23 3.13 4.59
CA ALA A 217 18.19 3.65 5.57
C ALA A 217 17.51 4.14 6.86
N PHE A 218 16.30 4.68 6.75
CA PHE A 218 15.53 5.15 7.90
C PHE A 218 15.02 3.98 8.75
N LEU A 219 14.54 2.92 8.11
CA LEU A 219 14.12 1.71 8.82
C LEU A 219 15.30 1.08 9.56
N ILE A 220 16.46 0.98 8.91
CA ILE A 220 17.70 0.49 9.51
C ILE A 220 18.11 1.35 10.72
N HIS A 221 18.08 2.67 10.58
CA HIS A 221 18.53 3.58 11.64
C HIS A 221 17.59 3.62 12.85
N TYR A 222 16.30 3.81 12.59
CA TYR A 222 15.32 4.11 13.64
C TYR A 222 14.75 2.84 14.28
N PHE A 223 14.42 1.83 13.46
CA PHE A 223 13.85 0.57 13.92
C PHE A 223 14.89 -0.53 14.15
N ARG A 224 16.16 -0.27 13.80
CA ARG A 224 17.26 -1.25 13.91
C ARG A 224 17.01 -2.53 13.10
N TYR A 225 16.24 -2.43 12.02
CA TYR A 225 16.02 -3.53 11.09
C TYR A 225 17.26 -3.79 10.24
N THR A 226 17.51 -5.05 9.92
CA THR A 226 18.47 -5.40 8.87
C THR A 226 18.02 -4.82 7.52
N LEU A 227 18.93 -4.77 6.54
CA LEU A 227 18.56 -4.36 5.18
C LEU A 227 17.52 -5.34 4.59
N GLU A 228 17.63 -6.63 4.87
CA GLU A 228 16.66 -7.66 4.45
C GLU A 228 15.28 -7.48 5.11
N GLU A 229 15.23 -7.19 6.41
CA GLU A 229 13.96 -6.92 7.12
C GLU A 229 13.31 -5.64 6.59
N SER A 230 14.11 -4.58 6.41
CA SER A 230 13.64 -3.30 5.86
C SER A 230 13.11 -3.48 4.43
N TRP A 231 13.78 -4.31 3.62
CA TRP A 231 13.33 -4.65 2.27
C TRP A 231 12.01 -5.39 2.29
N SER A 232 11.92 -6.44 3.12
CA SER A 232 10.71 -7.26 3.29
C SER A 232 9.53 -6.44 3.83
N TYR A 233 9.80 -5.40 4.61
CA TYR A 233 8.79 -4.45 5.05
C TYR A 233 8.27 -3.59 3.90
N ILE A 234 9.16 -2.92 3.15
CA ILE A 234 8.75 -1.99 2.09
C ILE A 234 8.14 -2.70 0.88
N ILE A 235 8.61 -3.90 0.54
CA ILE A 235 8.12 -4.60 -0.67
C ILE A 235 6.63 -4.95 -0.57
N LYS A 236 6.11 -5.14 0.66
CA LYS A 236 4.67 -5.36 0.92
C LYS A 236 3.83 -4.15 0.51
N CYS A 237 4.26 -2.94 0.86
CA CYS A 237 3.54 -1.72 0.47
C CYS A 237 3.92 -1.22 -0.92
N LYS A 238 5.12 -1.53 -1.43
CA LYS A 238 5.63 -1.03 -2.71
C LYS A 238 6.42 -2.11 -3.48
N PRO A 239 5.72 -2.98 -4.23
CA PRO A 239 6.35 -4.03 -5.02
C PRO A 239 7.26 -3.53 -6.17
N THR A 240 7.11 -2.26 -6.57
CA THR A 240 7.92 -1.62 -7.62
C THR A 240 9.25 -1.05 -7.11
N MET A 241 9.54 -1.20 -5.81
CA MET A 241 10.80 -0.78 -5.22
C MET A 241 11.97 -1.48 -5.92
N ARG A 242 12.92 -0.69 -6.40
CA ARG A 242 14.16 -1.19 -7.01
C ARG A 242 15.29 -0.16 -6.88
N PRO A 243 15.92 -0.04 -5.70
CA PRO A 243 17.15 0.72 -5.52
C PRO A 243 18.24 0.23 -6.48
N ASN A 244 19.08 1.16 -6.93
CA ASN A 244 20.23 0.80 -7.77
C ASN A 244 21.28 0.06 -6.93
N THR A 245 22.12 -0.74 -7.59
CA THR A 245 23.22 -1.49 -6.94
C THR A 245 24.14 -0.61 -6.11
N GLY A 246 24.44 0.61 -6.56
CA GLY A 246 25.21 1.58 -5.78
C GLY A 246 24.53 2.02 -4.48
N PHE A 247 23.20 2.15 -4.46
CA PHE A 247 22.47 2.43 -3.22
C PHE A 247 22.41 1.20 -2.32
N LEU A 248 22.28 0.00 -2.87
CA LEU A 248 22.33 -1.23 -2.08
C LEU A 248 23.67 -1.38 -1.36
N GLN A 249 24.79 -1.12 -2.05
CA GLN A 249 26.12 -1.11 -1.42
C GLN A 249 26.22 -0.10 -0.29
N GLN A 250 25.75 1.13 -0.51
CA GLN A 250 25.72 2.17 0.54
C GLN A 250 24.83 1.79 1.72
N LEU A 251 23.71 1.08 1.47
CA LEU A 251 22.82 0.60 2.52
C LEU A 251 23.43 -0.53 3.34
N CYS A 252 24.20 -1.44 2.73
CA CYS A 252 24.96 -2.43 3.47
C CYS A 252 26.03 -1.79 4.35
N GLU A 253 26.77 -0.80 3.84
CA GLU A 253 27.71 -0.03 4.65
C GLU A 253 27.00 0.69 5.82
N TRP A 254 25.82 1.24 5.56
CA TRP A 254 24.98 1.90 6.57
C TRP A 254 24.47 0.95 7.66
N GLU A 255 24.09 -0.27 7.27
CA GLU A 255 23.69 -1.35 8.18
C GLU A 255 24.83 -1.70 9.14
N VAL A 256 26.06 -1.90 8.63
CA VAL A 256 27.25 -2.13 9.46
C VAL A 256 27.45 -0.99 10.46
N LEU A 257 27.40 0.25 9.99
CA LEU A 257 27.66 1.42 10.83
C LEU A 257 26.61 1.60 11.93
N THR A 258 25.35 1.22 11.66
CA THR A 258 24.23 1.44 12.59
C THR A 258 24.03 0.28 13.56
N ILE A 259 24.09 -0.96 13.05
CA ILE A 259 23.74 -2.18 13.78
C ILE A 259 25.00 -2.91 14.29
N GLY A 260 26.15 -2.68 13.65
CA GLY A 260 27.42 -3.30 14.01
C GLY A 260 27.63 -4.71 13.45
N LYS A 261 26.71 -5.20 12.61
CA LYS A 261 26.77 -6.51 11.93
C LYS A 261 26.19 -6.40 10.52
N THR A 262 26.73 -7.20 9.60
CA THR A 262 26.13 -7.50 8.29
C THR A 262 25.59 -8.91 8.30
N ASP A 263 24.28 -9.05 8.39
CA ASP A 263 23.61 -10.33 8.12
C ASP A 263 23.08 -10.41 6.67
N THR A 264 23.03 -9.27 5.95
CA THR A 264 22.45 -9.20 4.61
C THR A 264 23.45 -9.57 3.50
N ASP A 265 23.08 -10.54 2.66
CA ASP A 265 23.84 -11.00 1.51
C ASP A 265 23.24 -10.49 0.19
N LEU A 266 23.89 -9.50 -0.44
CA LEU A 266 23.44 -8.90 -1.70
C LEU A 266 23.48 -9.86 -2.90
N SER A 267 24.14 -11.02 -2.77
CA SER A 267 24.20 -12.03 -3.85
C SER A 267 22.98 -12.95 -3.87
N LYS A 268 22.05 -12.79 -2.93
CA LYS A 268 20.84 -13.62 -2.81
C LYS A 268 19.58 -12.83 -3.15
N PRO A 269 18.50 -13.50 -3.58
CA PRO A 269 17.17 -12.89 -3.62
C PRO A 269 16.85 -12.28 -2.24
N PRO A 270 16.25 -11.09 -2.17
CA PRO A 270 15.57 -10.33 -3.24
C PRO A 270 16.46 -9.29 -3.96
N PHE A 271 17.78 -9.29 -3.76
CA PHE A 271 18.68 -8.24 -4.22
C PHE A 271 19.28 -8.47 -5.63
N LEU A 272 19.00 -9.63 -6.23
CA LEU A 272 19.39 -10.04 -7.59
C LEU A 272 18.50 -9.44 -8.68
#